data_AF-X8DYB7-F1
#
_entry.id   AF-X8DYB7-F1
#
_cell.length_a   1.000
_cell.length_b   1.000
_cell.length_c   1.000
_cell.angle_alpha   90.00
_cell.angle_beta   90.00
_cell.angle_gamma   90.00
#
_symmetry.space_group_name_H-M   'P 1'
#
loop_
_entity.id
_entity.type
_entity.pdbx_description
1 polymer ?
#
loop_
_entity_poly.entity_id
_entity_poly.type
_entity_poly.pdbx_seq_one_letter_code
_entity_poly.pdbx_strand_id
1 'polypeptide(L)'
;MPGSSQKMIDKAKGLPADEVFLDLEDAVAPAAKSSARARVAAALGEPGWAGQLRGVRVNDWTTPWTHADVIEVVSAVGATPGAQLDVIVLPKVSDASHVHALDLLLTQLETVHGLPVGGIGIDVQIEDAQGLTNINAIAAAPRVQALVLGPPT
;
A
#
# COMPACT_ATOMS: atom_id res chain seq x y z
N MET A 1 2.46 -7.90 -7.06
CA MET A 1 2.86 -7.87 -8.49
C MET A 1 3.66 -6.60 -8.76
N PRO A 2 4.77 -6.62 -9.53
CA PRO A 2 5.56 -5.40 -9.78
C PRO A 2 4.74 -4.30 -10.47
N GLY A 3 4.66 -3.12 -9.87
CA GLY A 3 3.92 -1.96 -10.40
C GLY A 3 4.50 -1.38 -11.68
N SER A 4 5.72 -1.76 -12.04
CA SER A 4 6.40 -1.37 -13.28
C SER A 4 5.92 -2.12 -14.53
N SER A 5 5.15 -3.21 -14.38
CA SER A 5 4.77 -4.09 -15.49
C SER A 5 3.26 -4.14 -15.73
N GLN A 6 2.79 -3.46 -16.80
CA GLN A 6 1.37 -3.45 -17.18
C GLN A 6 0.82 -4.86 -17.38
N LYS A 7 1.56 -5.72 -18.08
CA LYS A 7 1.19 -7.12 -18.32
C LYS A 7 0.91 -7.88 -17.02
N MET A 8 1.72 -7.64 -15.98
CA MET A 8 1.55 -8.29 -14.69
C MET A 8 0.35 -7.74 -13.93
N ILE A 9 0.11 -6.42 -13.99
CA ILE A 9 -1.06 -5.77 -13.40
C ILE A 9 -2.35 -6.31 -14.03
N ASP A 10 -2.43 -6.36 -15.36
CA ASP A 10 -3.62 -6.86 -16.08
C ASP A 10 -3.92 -8.31 -15.72
N LYS A 11 -2.88 -9.13 -15.60
CA LYS A 11 -3.00 -10.51 -15.13
C LYS A 11 -3.54 -10.56 -13.69
N ALA A 12 -3.05 -9.67 -12.82
CA ALA A 12 -3.39 -9.65 -11.40
C ALA A 12 -4.90 -9.45 -11.16
N LYS A 13 -5.53 -8.58 -11.96
CA LYS A 13 -6.97 -8.28 -11.87
C LYS A 13 -7.86 -9.52 -11.99
N GLY A 14 -7.42 -10.54 -12.74
CA GLY A 14 -8.18 -11.77 -12.96
C GLY A 14 -7.74 -12.98 -12.12
N LEU A 15 -6.78 -12.85 -11.20
CA LEU A 15 -6.31 -13.99 -10.41
C LEU A 15 -7.34 -14.41 -9.34
N PRO A 16 -7.53 -15.71 -9.08
CA PRO A 16 -8.38 -16.18 -7.97
C PRO A 16 -7.59 -16.12 -6.66
N ALA A 17 -7.25 -14.90 -6.21
CA ALA A 17 -6.56 -14.64 -4.95
C ALA A 17 -7.48 -13.90 -3.99
N ASP A 18 -7.28 -14.08 -2.68
CA ASP A 18 -8.03 -13.32 -1.67
C ASP A 18 -7.60 -11.85 -1.67
N GLU A 19 -6.30 -11.59 -1.87
CA GLU A 19 -5.71 -10.27 -1.99
C GLU A 19 -4.68 -10.20 -3.11
N VAL A 20 -4.60 -9.05 -3.77
CA VAL A 20 -3.53 -8.70 -4.69
C VAL A 20 -3.00 -7.32 -4.31
N PHE A 21 -1.71 -7.22 -3.99
CA PHE A 21 -1.03 -5.93 -3.91
C PHE A 21 -0.15 -5.64 -5.13
N LEU A 22 -0.15 -4.38 -5.57
CA LEU A 22 0.78 -3.85 -6.56
C LEU A 22 2.01 -3.27 -5.85
N ASP A 23 3.21 -3.64 -6.30
CA ASP A 23 4.45 -3.32 -5.60
C ASP A 23 5.13 -2.09 -6.19
N LEU A 24 5.39 -1.08 -5.37
CA LEU A 24 6.17 0.11 -5.70
C LEU A 24 7.56 0.09 -5.06
N GLU A 25 7.88 -0.95 -4.30
CA GLU A 25 9.08 -1.05 -3.50
C GLU A 25 10.16 -1.89 -4.20
N ASP A 26 10.65 -2.99 -3.64
CA ASP A 26 11.85 -3.70 -4.10
C ASP A 26 11.75 -4.24 -5.54
N ALA A 27 10.55 -4.55 -6.03
CA ALA A 27 10.38 -4.99 -7.43
C ALA A 27 10.41 -3.85 -8.45
N VAL A 28 10.66 -2.60 -8.03
CA VAL A 28 10.70 -1.42 -8.88
C VAL A 28 12.02 -0.67 -8.70
N ALA A 29 12.81 -0.57 -9.77
CA ALA A 29 14.06 0.19 -9.77
C ALA A 29 13.81 1.69 -9.47
N PRO A 30 14.75 2.40 -8.80
CA PRO A 30 14.59 3.81 -8.43
C PRO A 30 14.16 4.73 -9.59
N ALA A 31 14.76 4.57 -10.77
CA ALA A 31 14.43 5.37 -11.96
C ALA A 31 13.00 5.13 -12.50
N ALA A 32 12.37 4.01 -12.11
CA ALA A 32 11.02 3.64 -12.53
C ALA A 32 9.94 3.92 -11.46
N LYS A 33 10.29 4.41 -10.26
CA LYS A 33 9.34 4.62 -9.15
C LYS A 33 8.19 5.54 -9.54
N SER A 34 8.51 6.68 -10.14
CA SER A 34 7.51 7.68 -10.57
C SER A 34 6.55 7.11 -11.62
N SER A 35 7.06 6.43 -12.64
CA SER A 35 6.21 5.85 -13.70
C SER A 35 5.43 4.63 -13.22
N ALA A 36 6.00 3.81 -12.32
CA ALA A 36 5.31 2.69 -11.69
C ALA A 36 4.16 3.18 -10.81
N ARG A 37 4.38 4.24 -10.01
CA ARG A 37 3.34 4.85 -9.18
C ARG A 37 2.15 5.34 -9.99
N ALA A 38 2.40 6.11 -11.05
CA ALA A 38 1.34 6.57 -11.94
C ALA A 38 0.54 5.40 -12.54
N ARG A 39 1.23 4.30 -12.90
CA ARG A 39 0.59 3.09 -13.42
C ARG A 39 -0.27 2.37 -12.36
N VAL A 40 0.26 2.22 -11.14
CA VAL A 40 -0.45 1.59 -10.02
C VAL A 40 -1.69 2.40 -9.63
N ALA A 41 -1.56 3.72 -9.52
CA ALA A 41 -2.67 4.62 -9.23
C ALA A 41 -3.79 4.49 -10.27
N ALA A 42 -3.44 4.49 -11.57
CA ALA A 42 -4.40 4.27 -12.64
C ALA A 42 -5.07 2.89 -12.54
N ALA A 43 -4.28 1.83 -12.35
CA ALA A 43 -4.80 0.45 -12.31
C ALA A 43 -5.77 0.17 -11.16
N LEU A 44 -5.56 0.82 -10.00
CA LEU A 44 -6.46 0.72 -8.85
C LEU A 44 -7.76 1.52 -9.04
N GLY A 45 -7.70 2.60 -9.81
CA GLY A 45 -8.88 3.35 -10.28
C GLY A 45 -9.71 2.61 -11.33
N GLU A 46 -9.08 1.71 -12.09
CA GLU A 46 -9.75 0.99 -13.18
C GLU A 46 -10.65 -0.16 -12.70
N PRO A 47 -11.73 -0.47 -13.45
CA PRO A 47 -12.54 -1.66 -13.23
C PRO A 47 -11.80 -2.95 -13.65
N GLY A 48 -12.47 -4.09 -13.49
CA GLY A 48 -12.01 -5.40 -13.99
C GLY A 48 -11.35 -6.32 -12.97
N TRP A 49 -11.35 -5.93 -11.70
CA TRP A 49 -10.90 -6.77 -10.59
C TRP A 49 -11.95 -7.84 -10.26
N ALA A 50 -11.50 -9.08 -10.05
CA ALA A 50 -12.36 -10.25 -9.84
C ALA A 50 -12.92 -10.39 -8.41
N GLY A 51 -12.89 -9.31 -7.62
CA GLY A 51 -13.41 -9.25 -6.24
C GLY A 51 -12.38 -9.48 -5.14
N GLN A 52 -11.09 -9.53 -5.49
CA GLN A 52 -10.00 -9.62 -4.50
C GLN A 52 -9.88 -8.30 -3.72
N LEU A 53 -9.34 -8.38 -2.50
CA LEU A 53 -8.81 -7.20 -1.82
C LEU A 53 -7.67 -6.59 -2.65
N ARG A 54 -7.69 -5.27 -2.80
CA ARG A 54 -6.74 -4.51 -3.62
C ARG A 54 -5.77 -3.78 -2.72
N GLY A 55 -4.50 -4.14 -2.84
CA GLY A 55 -3.42 -3.54 -2.08
C GLY A 55 -2.44 -2.75 -2.92
N VAL A 56 -1.66 -1.89 -2.26
CA VAL A 56 -0.40 -1.38 -2.80
C VAL A 56 0.68 -1.49 -1.74
N ARG A 57 1.84 -2.05 -2.10
CA ARG A 57 3.05 -1.94 -1.29
C ARG A 57 3.78 -0.67 -1.67
N VAL A 58 3.82 0.28 -0.74
CA VAL A 58 4.50 1.57 -0.91
C VAL A 58 5.98 1.43 -0.60
N ASN A 59 6.77 2.46 -0.92
CA ASN A 59 8.17 2.50 -0.49
C ASN A 59 8.28 2.75 1.02
N ASP A 60 9.41 2.36 1.61
CA ASP A 60 9.72 2.58 3.03
C ASP A 60 9.87 4.07 3.39
N TRP A 61 9.46 4.43 4.61
CA TRP A 61 9.46 5.80 5.13
C TRP A 61 10.81 6.52 5.08
N THR A 62 11.93 5.78 5.08
CA THR A 62 13.28 6.37 4.99
C THR A 62 13.67 6.76 3.55
N THR A 63 12.83 6.43 2.58
CA THR A 63 13.02 6.76 1.17
C THR A 63 12.28 8.03 0.76
N PRO A 64 12.66 8.70 -0.35
CA PRO A 64 11.97 9.91 -0.79
C PRO A 64 10.60 9.66 -1.44
N TRP A 65 10.13 8.41 -1.55
CA TRP A 65 8.99 8.06 -2.41
C TRP A 65 7.66 7.86 -1.68
N THR A 66 7.67 7.40 -0.42
CA THR A 66 6.48 6.93 0.31
C THR A 66 5.33 7.92 0.32
N HIS A 67 5.61 9.17 0.68
CA HIS A 67 4.56 10.20 0.80
C HIS A 67 3.78 10.35 -0.51
N ALA A 68 4.49 10.38 -1.64
CA ALA A 68 3.87 10.57 -2.94
C ALA A 68 3.25 9.28 -3.47
N ASP A 69 3.78 8.10 -3.11
CA ASP A 69 3.08 6.83 -3.39
C ASP A 69 1.68 6.82 -2.76
N VAL A 70 1.60 7.16 -1.47
CA VAL A 70 0.33 7.18 -0.72
C VAL A 70 -0.62 8.23 -1.29
N ILE A 71 -0.15 9.47 -1.47
CA ILE A 71 -0.99 10.58 -1.97
C ILE A 71 -1.53 10.25 -3.36
N GLU A 72 -0.67 9.90 -4.32
CA GLU A 72 -1.11 9.72 -5.71
C GLU A 72 -2.08 8.54 -5.87
N VAL A 73 -1.83 7.43 -5.16
CA VAL A 73 -2.71 6.26 -5.23
C VAL A 73 -4.06 6.54 -4.60
N VAL A 74 -4.10 7.10 -3.38
CA VAL A 74 -5.38 7.37 -2.69
C VAL A 74 -6.17 8.45 -3.42
N SER A 75 -5.50 9.49 -3.95
CA SER A 75 -6.16 10.51 -4.76
C SER A 75 -6.78 9.94 -6.04
N ALA A 76 -6.11 9.02 -6.73
CA ALA A 76 -6.64 8.40 -7.94
C ALA A 76 -7.89 7.54 -7.65
N VAL A 77 -7.88 6.81 -6.54
CA VAL A 77 -9.03 6.02 -6.08
C VAL A 77 -10.18 6.94 -5.68
N GLY A 78 -9.91 7.97 -4.89
CA GLY A 78 -10.91 8.96 -4.47
C GLY A 78 -11.54 9.75 -5.62
N ALA A 79 -10.80 9.98 -6.71
CA ALA A 79 -11.32 10.65 -7.89
C ALA A 79 -12.19 9.76 -8.78
N THR A 80 -12.23 8.44 -8.55
CA THR A 80 -12.86 7.48 -9.47
C THR A 80 -14.05 6.77 -8.79
N PRO A 81 -15.29 7.04 -9.21
CA PRO A 81 -16.46 6.39 -8.64
C PRO A 81 -16.41 4.86 -8.76
N GLY A 82 -16.58 4.17 -7.63
CA GLY A 82 -16.54 2.71 -7.57
C GLY A 82 -15.13 2.10 -7.62
N ALA A 83 -14.07 2.91 -7.67
CA ALA A 83 -12.73 2.44 -7.39
C ALA A 83 -12.56 2.11 -5.91
N GLN A 84 -11.59 1.24 -5.62
CA GLN A 84 -11.34 0.75 -4.28
C GLN A 84 -9.85 0.52 -4.08
N LEU A 85 -9.39 0.89 -2.89
CA LEU A 85 -8.13 0.48 -2.30
C LEU A 85 -8.47 -0.02 -0.91
N ASP A 86 -8.12 -1.27 -0.62
CA ASP A 86 -8.47 -1.92 0.63
C ASP A 86 -7.33 -1.81 1.64
N VAL A 87 -6.09 -1.92 1.18
CA VAL A 87 -4.93 -2.02 2.06
C VAL A 87 -3.69 -1.32 1.50
N ILE A 88 -2.96 -0.64 2.38
CA ILE A 88 -1.58 -0.26 2.11
C ILE A 88 -0.65 -1.22 2.83
N VAL A 89 0.23 -1.86 2.08
CA VAL A 89 1.30 -2.67 2.63
C VAL A 89 2.50 -1.76 2.92
N LEU A 90 2.84 -1.58 4.19
CA LEU A 90 3.93 -0.72 4.66
C LEU A 90 5.17 -1.59 4.95
N PRO A 91 6.25 -1.48 4.16
CA PRO A 91 7.48 -2.25 4.35
C PRO A 91 8.29 -1.79 5.56
N LYS A 92 9.22 -2.63 6.02
CA LYS A 92 10.31 -2.28 6.96
C LYS A 92 9.84 -1.57 8.24
N VAL A 93 8.71 -2.01 8.80
CA VAL A 93 8.15 -1.41 10.02
C VAL A 93 8.94 -1.88 11.24
N SER A 94 9.70 -0.96 11.83
CA SER A 94 10.49 -1.21 13.05
C SER A 94 9.91 -0.56 14.32
N ASP A 95 8.92 0.33 14.17
CA ASP A 95 8.29 1.05 15.27
C ASP A 95 6.82 1.38 14.97
N ALA A 96 5.97 1.43 15.99
CA ALA A 96 4.55 1.75 15.84
C ALA A 96 4.30 3.17 15.29
N SER A 97 5.24 4.10 15.50
CA SER A 97 5.15 5.46 14.94
C SER A 97 5.12 5.50 13.41
N HIS A 98 5.70 4.50 12.73
CA HIS A 98 5.61 4.38 11.27
C HIS A 98 4.17 4.16 10.81
N VAL A 99 3.42 3.34 11.57
CA VAL A 99 1.99 3.08 11.31
C VAL A 99 1.15 4.31 11.64
N HIS A 100 1.41 4.97 12.77
CA HIS A 100 0.72 6.22 13.12
C HIS A 100 0.93 7.33 12.09
N ALA A 101 2.14 7.45 11.53
CA ALA A 101 2.41 8.40 10.45
C ALA A 101 1.55 8.10 9.20
N LEU A 102 1.42 6.82 8.83
CA LEU A 102 0.58 6.41 7.71
C LEU A 102 -0.91 6.64 8.00
N ASP A 103 -1.39 6.30 9.19
CA ASP A 103 -2.76 6.54 9.64
C ASP A 103 -3.17 8.02 9.56
N LEU A 104 -2.29 8.93 10.04
CA LEU A 104 -2.54 10.37 9.96
C LEU A 104 -2.63 10.87 8.51
N LEU A 105 -1.77 10.36 7.62
CA LEU A 105 -1.79 10.71 6.20
C LEU A 105 -3.04 10.16 5.50
N LEU A 106 -3.37 8.89 5.73
CA LEU A 106 -4.57 8.23 5.20
C LEU A 106 -5.84 8.93 5.65
N THR A 107 -5.95 9.25 6.94
CA THR A 107 -7.12 9.95 7.49
C THR A 107 -7.36 11.30 6.80
N GLN A 108 -6.29 12.06 6.53
CA GLN A 108 -6.38 13.33 5.80
C GLN A 108 -6.83 13.10 4.35
N LEU A 109 -6.24 12.13 3.65
CA LEU A 109 -6.58 11.84 2.26
C LEU A 109 -8.00 11.30 2.11
N GLU A 110 -8.43 10.38 2.98
CA GLU A 110 -9.81 9.89 3.01
C GLU A 110 -10.79 11.04 3.22
N THR A 111 -10.50 11.96 4.15
CA THR A 111 -11.33 13.15 4.38
C THR A 111 -11.37 14.07 3.15
N VAL A 112 -10.23 14.38 2.55
CA VAL A 112 -10.12 15.27 1.37
C VAL A 112 -10.86 14.70 0.16
N HIS A 113 -10.81 13.38 -0.02
CA HIS A 113 -11.42 12.70 -1.17
C HIS A 113 -12.82 12.17 -0.90
N GLY A 114 -13.39 12.39 0.31
CA GLY A 114 -14.72 11.90 0.66
C GLY A 114 -14.82 10.37 0.74
N LEU A 115 -13.70 9.69 0.98
CA LEU A 115 -13.65 8.25 1.24
C LEU A 115 -14.04 7.97 2.71
N PRO A 116 -14.51 6.75 3.04
CA PRO A 116 -14.77 6.38 4.42
C PRO A 116 -13.49 6.50 5.26
N VAL A 117 -13.53 7.33 6.30
CA VAL A 117 -12.41 7.48 7.23
C VAL A 117 -12.22 6.17 8.00
N GLY A 118 -11.00 5.63 7.98
CA GLY A 118 -10.70 4.31 8.53
C GLY A 118 -10.92 3.16 7.55
N GLY A 119 -11.30 3.45 6.30
CA GLY A 119 -11.66 2.45 5.30
C GLY A 119 -10.47 1.71 4.72
N ILE A 120 -9.32 2.38 4.56
CA ILE A 120 -8.09 1.78 4.06
C ILE A 120 -7.31 1.17 5.24
N GLY A 121 -7.10 -0.14 5.21
CA GLY A 121 -6.31 -0.90 6.18
C GLY A 121 -4.80 -0.76 5.97
N ILE A 122 -4.03 -1.25 6.94
CA ILE A 122 -2.57 -1.30 6.89
C ILE A 122 -2.10 -2.73 7.16
N ASP A 123 -1.34 -3.28 6.21
CA ASP A 123 -0.57 -4.49 6.42
C ASP A 123 0.88 -4.11 6.62
N VAL A 124 1.45 -4.49 7.75
CA VAL A 124 2.84 -4.12 8.08
C VAL A 124 3.77 -5.28 7.77
N GLN A 125 4.89 -4.97 7.12
CA GLN A 125 5.96 -5.93 6.90
C GLN A 125 7.05 -5.74 7.95
N ILE A 126 7.30 -6.81 8.70
CA ILE A 126 8.38 -6.91 9.70
C ILE A 126 9.57 -7.59 9.03
N GLU A 127 10.66 -6.84 8.87
CA GLU A 127 11.84 -7.26 8.09
C GLU A 127 13.15 -7.18 8.89
N ASP A 128 13.13 -6.64 10.11
CA ASP A 128 14.31 -6.50 10.96
C ASP A 128 14.06 -6.95 12.42
N ALA A 129 15.15 -7.06 13.18
CA ALA A 129 15.11 -7.50 14.57
C ALA A 129 14.39 -6.50 15.49
N GLN A 130 14.42 -5.21 15.16
CA GLN A 130 13.77 -4.17 15.96
C GLN A 130 12.25 -4.26 15.83
N GLY A 131 11.73 -4.40 14.60
CA GLY A 131 10.32 -4.64 14.33
C GLY A 131 9.81 -5.90 15.01
N LEU A 132 10.60 -6.97 15.02
CA LEU A 132 10.23 -8.19 15.76
C LEU A 132 10.18 -7.97 17.28
N THR A 133 11.10 -7.17 17.82
CA THR A 133 11.11 -6.83 19.25
C THR A 133 9.93 -5.92 19.64
N ASN A 134 9.51 -5.06 18.71
CA ASN A 134 8.43 -4.09 18.89
C ASN A 134 7.05 -4.59 18.42
N ILE A 135 6.94 -5.87 18.03
CA ILE A 135 5.78 -6.42 17.30
C ILE A 135 4.44 -6.19 18.01
N ASN A 136 4.40 -6.26 19.34
CA ASN A 136 3.16 -6.04 20.10
C ASN A 136 2.64 -4.61 19.99
N ALA A 137 3.54 -3.62 20.01
CA ALA A 137 3.17 -2.22 19.88
C ALA A 137 2.74 -1.93 18.43
N ILE A 138 3.45 -2.49 17.46
CA ILE A 138 3.10 -2.39 16.03
C ILE A 138 1.73 -3.01 15.77
N ALA A 139 1.45 -4.21 16.30
CA ALA A 139 0.18 -4.91 16.13
C ALA A 139 -1.02 -4.17 16.74
N ALA A 140 -0.80 -3.37 17.79
CA ALA A 140 -1.84 -2.59 18.44
C ALA A 140 -2.07 -1.22 17.78
N ALA A 141 -1.28 -0.86 16.77
CA ALA A 141 -1.40 0.44 16.10
C ALA A 141 -2.68 0.53 15.23
N PRO A 142 -3.16 1.75 14.93
CA PRO A 142 -4.37 1.95 14.15
C PRO A 142 -4.31 1.30 12.76
N ARG A 143 -5.47 0.82 12.29
CA ARG A 143 -5.67 0.22 10.95
C ARG A 143 -4.88 -1.05 10.64
N VAL A 144 -4.04 -1.53 11.56
CA VAL A 144 -3.29 -2.78 11.33
C VAL A 144 -4.24 -3.95 11.21
N GLN A 145 -4.17 -4.66 10.10
CA GLN A 145 -5.01 -5.83 9.79
C GLN A 145 -4.19 -7.11 9.74
N ALA A 146 -2.98 -7.06 9.16
CA ALA A 146 -2.03 -8.16 9.17
C ALA A 146 -0.60 -7.72 9.53
N LEU A 147 0.14 -8.68 10.09
CA LEU A 147 1.59 -8.62 10.27
C LEU A 147 2.22 -9.63 9.30
N VAL A 148 3.03 -9.17 8.37
CA VAL A 148 3.70 -10.00 7.36
C VAL A 148 5.18 -10.10 7.71
N LEU A 149 5.68 -11.33 7.82
CA LEU A 149 7.12 -11.57 7.99
C LEU A 149 7.80 -11.49 6.62
N GLY A 150 8.52 -10.39 6.39
CA GLY A 150 9.27 -10.18 5.15
C GLY A 150 10.66 -10.83 5.22
N PRO A 151 11.30 -11.13 4.08
CA PRO A 151 12.70 -11.52 4.07
C PRO A 151 13.57 -10.36 4.58
N PRO A 152 14.69 -10.64 5.25
CA PRO A 152 15.61 -9.59 5.67
C PRO A 152 16.17 -8.86 4.44
N THR A 153 16.15 -7.53 4.47
CA THR A 153 16.65 -6.64 3.42
C THR A 153 17.96 -5.98 3.80
#